data_AF-A0A935QWZ2-F1
#
_entry.id   AF-A0A935QWZ2-F1
#
_cell.length_a   1.000
_cell.length_b   1.000
_cell.length_c   1.000
_cell.angle_alpha   90.00
_cell.angle_beta   90.00
_cell.angle_gamma   90.00
#
_symmetry.space_group_name_H-M   'P 1'
#
loop_
_entity.id
_entity.type
_entity.pdbx_description
1 polymer ?
#
loop_
_entity_poly.entity_id
_entity_poly.type
_entity_poly.pdbx_seq_one_letter_code
_entity_poly.pdbx_strand_id
1 'polypeptide(L)'
;MPRFALKMNGVAVRELTADTWLAALGAFMEAEGALAAARRLRCELLDSGEVIALDEVSGRTWRLVPALTPQDLPSLRAPVSPDEPAPPALVEGMGRVQHAATAVIAWELALEISGLLAPSECGAAVQATPHQGLFFVSATGPHGGKLRAARLPPGTGFVGVCVEQCAGFIVNNVSEDQRHYKPVDQETGYRTRAVLCAPVVAEGYIFGCLELVNPVAGAYNADQLALVERLCAVLGQRLYRAGIRGKRPAVAVATGERPRA
;
A
#
# COMPACT_ATOMS: atom_id res chain seq x y z
N MET A 1 22.18 -8.08 -4.34
CA MET A 1 22.55 -7.28 -3.17
C MET A 1 21.32 -6.50 -2.72
N PRO A 2 21.01 -6.45 -1.42
CA PRO A 2 19.85 -5.72 -0.92
C PRO A 2 19.97 -4.22 -1.24
N ARG A 3 18.81 -3.60 -1.44
CA ARG A 3 18.70 -2.18 -1.77
C ARG A 3 18.10 -1.45 -0.57
N PHE A 4 18.60 -0.27 -0.27
CA PHE A 4 18.19 0.54 0.88
C PHE A 4 17.84 1.95 0.42
N ALA A 5 16.78 2.51 0.97
CA ALA A 5 16.35 3.88 0.77
C ALA A 5 16.51 4.70 2.05
N LEU A 6 17.12 5.87 1.95
CA LEU A 6 17.12 6.88 2.99
C LEU A 6 15.81 7.66 2.94
N LYS A 7 15.05 7.69 4.04
CA LYS A 7 13.82 8.46 4.20
C LYS A 7 14.07 9.80 4.90
N MET A 8 13.59 10.89 4.29
CA MET A 8 13.44 12.20 4.93
C MET A 8 11.97 12.59 4.95
N ASN A 9 11.44 12.97 6.11
CA ASN A 9 10.02 13.31 6.30
C ASN A 9 9.04 12.24 5.75
N GLY A 10 9.43 10.96 5.84
CA GLY A 10 8.65 9.83 5.35
C GLY A 10 8.77 9.55 3.84
N VAL A 11 9.53 10.35 3.09
CA VAL A 11 9.74 10.17 1.65
C VAL A 11 11.14 9.61 1.39
N ALA A 12 11.25 8.58 0.54
CA ALA A 12 12.54 8.09 0.07
C ALA A 12 13.22 9.19 -0.78
N VAL A 13 14.40 9.65 -0.35
CA VAL A 13 15.13 10.74 -1.02
C VAL A 13 16.39 10.26 -1.74
N ARG A 14 16.98 9.14 -1.30
CA ARG A 14 18.16 8.53 -1.92
C ARG A 14 18.10 7.03 -1.73
N GLU A 15 18.63 6.30 -2.71
CA GLU A 15 18.70 4.85 -2.67
C GLU A 15 20.07 4.35 -3.11
N LEU A 16 20.47 3.20 -2.57
CA LEU A 16 21.70 2.52 -2.96
C LEU A 16 21.56 1.01 -2.77
N THR A 17 22.51 0.25 -3.31
CA THR A 17 22.68 -1.18 -3.00
C THR A 17 23.85 -1.37 -2.06
N ALA A 18 23.68 -2.24 -1.07
CA ALA A 18 24.71 -2.56 -0.09
C ALA A 18 24.48 -3.96 0.47
N ASP A 19 25.51 -4.60 1.02
CA ASP A 19 25.39 -5.95 1.59
C ASP A 19 24.61 -5.98 2.91
N THR A 20 24.61 -4.88 3.64
CA THR A 20 23.94 -4.74 4.94
C THR A 20 23.37 -3.34 5.12
N TRP A 21 22.40 -3.19 6.03
CA TRP A 21 21.88 -1.88 6.41
C TRP A 21 22.96 -0.96 7.01
N LEU A 22 23.98 -1.55 7.66
CA LEU A 22 25.07 -0.80 8.26
C LEU A 22 25.99 -0.19 7.19
N ALA A 23 26.30 -0.96 6.13
CA ALA A 23 27.04 -0.46 4.98
C ALA A 23 26.26 0.65 4.25
N ALA A 24 24.94 0.48 4.12
CA ALA A 24 24.08 1.50 3.54
C ALA A 24 24.06 2.80 4.36
N LEU A 25 23.92 2.69 5.69
CA LEU A 25 23.96 3.83 6.61
C LEU A 25 25.29 4.58 6.49
N GLY A 26 26.41 3.85 6.49
CA GLY A 26 27.75 4.45 6.32
C GLY A 26 27.86 5.26 5.03
N ALA A 27 27.43 4.70 3.91
CA ALA A 27 27.44 5.39 2.62
C ALA A 27 26.55 6.65 2.58
N PHE A 28 25.37 6.61 3.21
CA PHE A 28 24.51 7.79 3.31
C PHE A 28 25.12 8.88 4.19
N MET A 29 25.69 8.51 5.34
CA MET A 29 26.35 9.45 6.25
C MET A 29 27.60 10.07 5.61
N GLU A 30 28.35 9.30 4.83
CA GLU A 30 29.52 9.80 4.10
C GLU A 30 29.12 10.82 3.02
N ALA A 31 28.07 10.52 2.26
CA ALA A 31 27.52 11.43 1.25
C ALA A 31 26.97 12.75 1.84
N GLU A 32 26.67 12.78 3.14
CA GLU A 32 26.26 13.98 3.89
C GLU A 32 27.42 14.64 4.67
N GLY A 33 28.64 14.12 4.56
CA GLY A 33 29.79 14.58 5.35
C GLY A 33 29.62 14.37 6.85
N ALA A 34 28.68 13.52 7.27
CA ALA A 34 28.34 13.28 8.66
C ALA A 34 29.10 12.09 9.28
N LEU A 35 29.65 11.19 8.45
CA LEU A 35 30.30 9.97 8.93
C LEU A 35 31.50 10.26 9.87
N ALA A 36 32.38 11.19 9.47
CA ALA A 36 33.55 11.56 10.27
C ALA A 36 33.20 12.38 11.53
N ALA A 37 32.01 12.99 11.57
CA ALA A 37 31.54 13.83 12.67
C ALA A 37 30.73 13.05 13.72
N ALA A 38 30.21 11.88 13.37
CA ALA A 38 29.37 11.09 14.26
C ALA A 38 30.19 10.56 15.45
N ARG A 39 29.71 10.79 16.67
CA ARG A 39 30.44 10.42 17.90
C ARG A 39 29.70 9.40 18.75
N ARG A 40 28.36 9.41 18.74
CA ARG A 40 27.57 8.43 19.47
C ARG A 40 26.30 8.09 18.70
N LEU A 41 26.42 7.08 17.84
CA LEU A 41 25.30 6.56 17.07
C LEU A 41 24.54 5.52 17.89
N ARG A 42 23.25 5.77 18.13
CA ARG A 42 22.29 4.76 18.56
C ARG A 42 21.54 4.29 17.32
N CYS A 43 21.65 3.00 17.01
CA CYS A 43 20.92 2.38 15.92
C CYS A 43 19.86 1.44 16.49
N GLU A 44 18.64 1.54 15.96
CA GLU A 44 17.54 0.65 16.24
C GLU A 44 17.08 0.04 14.93
N LEU A 45 17.17 -1.28 14.81
CA LEU A 45 16.57 -2.04 13.71
C LEU A 45 15.20 -2.49 14.19
N LEU A 46 14.16 -1.98 13.56
CA LEU A 46 12.78 -2.37 13.84
C LEU A 46 12.46 -3.70 13.16
N ASP A 47 11.46 -4.41 13.69
CA ASP A 47 10.94 -5.64 13.07
C ASP A 47 10.43 -5.42 11.64
N SER A 48 10.12 -4.18 11.27
CA SER A 48 9.74 -3.77 9.90
C SER A 48 10.90 -3.75 8.91
N GLY A 49 12.14 -3.98 9.37
CA GLY A 49 13.36 -3.77 8.57
C GLY A 49 13.78 -2.31 8.45
N GLU A 50 13.00 -1.36 9.00
CA GLU A 50 13.42 0.04 9.11
C GLU A 50 14.57 0.14 10.12
N VAL A 51 15.62 0.87 9.74
CA VAL A 51 16.70 1.24 10.64
C VAL A 51 16.58 2.71 10.97
N ILE A 52 16.57 3.03 12.25
CA ILE A 52 16.66 4.39 12.76
C ILE A 52 18.04 4.56 13.39
N ALA A 53 18.86 5.44 12.85
CA ALA A 53 20.15 5.81 13.40
C ALA A 53 20.08 7.26 13.91
N LEU A 54 20.35 7.46 15.18
CA LEU A 54 20.41 8.77 15.84
C LEU A 54 21.83 9.03 16.30
N ASP A 55 22.44 10.13 15.87
CA ASP A 55 23.62 10.66 16.54
C ASP A 55 23.18 11.46 17.77
N GLU A 56 23.41 10.91 18.95
CA GLU A 56 22.94 11.48 20.23
C GLU A 56 23.61 12.82 20.56
N VAL A 57 24.73 13.15 19.91
CA VAL A 57 25.44 14.41 20.13
C VAL A 57 24.87 15.54 19.26
N SER A 58 24.72 15.30 17.96
CA SER A 58 24.20 16.32 17.03
C SER A 58 22.67 16.35 16.93
N GLY A 59 21.99 15.30 17.40
CA GLY A 59 20.54 15.10 17.25
C GLY A 59 20.11 14.70 15.82
N ARG A 60 21.05 14.48 14.89
CA ARG A 60 20.73 14.08 13.52
C ARG A 60 20.22 12.65 13.48
N THR A 61 19.18 12.42 12.68
CA THR A 61 18.55 11.11 12.52
C THR A 61 18.56 10.68 11.05
N TRP A 62 18.97 9.44 10.79
CA TRP A 62 18.84 8.76 9.51
C TRP A 62 17.82 7.64 9.65
N ARG A 63 16.89 7.55 8.70
CA ARG A 63 15.90 6.48 8.65
C ARG A 63 16.08 5.73 7.34
N LEU A 64 16.47 4.47 7.41
CA LEU A 64 16.67 3.62 6.25
C LEU A 64 15.53 2.62 6.19
N VAL A 65 15.02 2.36 4.99
CA VAL A 65 14.08 1.27 4.73
C VAL A 65 14.63 0.36 3.64
N PRO A 66 14.32 -0.94 3.64
CA PRO A 66 14.55 -1.80 2.48
C PRO A 66 13.81 -1.23 1.27
N ALA A 67 14.53 -1.00 0.17
CA ALA A 67 13.95 -0.55 -1.08
C ALA A 67 13.56 -1.79 -1.89
N LEU A 68 12.26 -1.98 -2.11
CA LEU A 68 11.74 -3.09 -2.93
C LEU A 68 12.21 -2.92 -4.39
N THR A 69 12.75 -3.99 -4.99
CA THR A 69 13.00 -3.99 -6.44
C THR A 69 11.75 -4.43 -7.19
N PRO A 70 11.54 -4.01 -8.46
CA PRO A 70 10.44 -4.51 -9.28
C PRO A 70 10.39 -6.03 -9.44
N GLN A 71 11.51 -6.72 -9.17
CA GLN A 71 11.64 -8.18 -9.23
C GLN A 71 11.17 -8.88 -7.94
N ASP A 72 11.07 -8.16 -6.82
CA ASP A 72 10.51 -8.65 -5.56
C ASP A 72 8.97 -8.60 -5.56
N LEU A 73 8.37 -8.01 -6.60
CA LEU A 73 6.94 -8.09 -6.84
C LEU A 73 6.61 -9.47 -7.43
N PRO A 74 5.69 -10.26 -6.84
CA PRO A 74 5.23 -11.47 -7.49
C PRO A 74 4.76 -11.12 -8.90
N SER A 75 5.24 -11.88 -9.89
CA SER A 75 5.00 -11.63 -11.31
C SER A 75 3.53 -11.29 -11.54
N LEU A 76 3.27 -10.03 -11.94
CA LEU A 76 2.01 -9.57 -12.50
C LEU A 76 1.68 -10.51 -13.68
N ARG A 77 0.89 -11.56 -13.45
CA ARG A 77 0.22 -12.23 -14.56
C ARG A 77 -0.72 -11.21 -15.15
N ALA A 78 -0.72 -11.13 -16.48
CA ALA A 78 -1.61 -10.24 -17.21
C ALA A 78 -3.05 -10.39 -16.68
N PRO A 79 -3.77 -9.28 -16.51
CA PRO A 79 -5.18 -9.33 -16.12
C PRO A 79 -5.96 -10.22 -17.09
N VAL A 80 -7.10 -10.74 -16.62
CA VAL A 80 -8.09 -11.45 -17.43
C VAL A 80 -8.23 -10.76 -18.79
N SER A 81 -8.22 -11.54 -19.88
CA SER A 81 -8.44 -11.01 -21.22
C SER A 81 -9.68 -10.12 -21.18
N PRO A 82 -9.61 -8.87 -21.67
CA PRO A 82 -10.67 -7.86 -21.52
C PRO A 82 -12.04 -8.27 -22.08
N ASP A 83 -12.12 -9.42 -22.74
CA ASP A 83 -13.28 -9.99 -23.40
C ASP A 83 -14.15 -10.89 -22.51
N GLU A 84 -13.72 -11.27 -21.31
CA GLU A 84 -14.59 -12.07 -20.41
C GLU A 84 -15.66 -11.19 -19.74
N PRO A 85 -16.96 -11.55 -19.84
CA PRO A 85 -18.02 -10.74 -19.29
C PRO A 85 -17.91 -10.60 -17.77
N ALA A 86 -18.11 -9.39 -17.26
CA ALA A 86 -18.08 -9.12 -15.84
C ALA A 86 -19.16 -9.94 -15.09
N PRO A 87 -18.84 -10.48 -13.91
CA PRO A 87 -19.86 -11.06 -13.03
C PRO A 87 -20.98 -10.04 -12.73
N PRO A 88 -22.26 -10.45 -12.64
CA PRO A 88 -23.36 -9.54 -12.35
C PRO A 88 -23.15 -8.69 -11.08
N ALA A 89 -22.58 -9.30 -10.04
CA ALA A 89 -22.25 -8.61 -8.79
C ALA A 89 -21.26 -7.45 -9.00
N LEU A 90 -20.30 -7.60 -9.91
CA LEU A 90 -19.38 -6.51 -10.27
C LEU A 90 -20.14 -5.40 -11.03
N VAL A 91 -20.98 -5.76 -12.00
CA VAL A 91 -21.73 -4.78 -12.82
C VAL A 91 -22.66 -3.93 -11.94
N GLU A 92 -23.48 -4.58 -11.13
CA GLU A 92 -24.38 -3.90 -10.19
C GLU A 92 -23.60 -3.09 -9.16
N GLY A 93 -22.54 -3.68 -8.62
CA GLY A 93 -21.68 -3.04 -7.63
C GLY A 93 -21.02 -1.76 -8.15
N MET A 94 -20.46 -1.78 -9.36
CA MET A 94 -19.89 -0.59 -10.00
C MET A 94 -20.93 0.51 -10.16
N GLY A 95 -22.17 0.15 -10.55
CA GLY A 95 -23.29 1.08 -10.62
C GLY A 95 -23.58 1.76 -9.29
N ARG A 96 -23.62 0.99 -8.18
CA ARG A 96 -23.82 1.50 -6.81
C ARG A 96 -22.70 2.45 -6.40
N VAL A 97 -21.42 2.08 -6.64
CA VAL A 97 -20.26 2.93 -6.31
C VAL A 97 -20.27 4.23 -7.12
N GLN A 98 -20.53 4.16 -8.41
CA GLN A 98 -20.56 5.33 -9.30
C GLN A 98 -21.64 6.35 -8.92
N HIS A 99 -22.76 5.91 -8.36
CA HIS A 99 -23.88 6.76 -7.97
C HIS A 99 -23.98 6.99 -6.46
N ALA A 100 -22.96 6.57 -5.70
CA ALA A 100 -22.94 6.75 -4.25
C ALA A 100 -23.12 8.23 -3.87
N ALA A 101 -23.97 8.49 -2.87
CA ALA A 101 -24.32 9.86 -2.46
C ALA A 101 -23.12 10.65 -1.92
N THR A 102 -22.19 9.99 -1.23
CA THR A 102 -20.99 10.61 -0.67
C THR A 102 -19.74 9.78 -0.98
N ALA A 103 -18.56 10.39 -0.85
CA ALA A 103 -17.28 9.69 -1.00
C ALA A 103 -17.11 8.56 0.02
N VAL A 104 -17.56 8.76 1.26
CA VAL A 104 -17.51 7.74 2.32
C VAL A 104 -18.36 6.53 1.94
N ILE A 105 -19.59 6.77 1.49
CA ILE A 105 -20.49 5.70 1.03
C ILE A 105 -19.88 4.97 -0.18
N ALA A 106 -19.20 5.68 -1.09
CA ALA A 106 -18.51 5.06 -2.21
C ALA A 106 -17.43 4.06 -1.76
N TRP A 107 -16.60 4.44 -0.77
CA TRP A 107 -15.60 3.56 -0.17
C TRP A 107 -16.24 2.35 0.54
N GLU A 108 -17.30 2.58 1.31
CA GLU A 108 -17.99 1.50 2.05
C GLU A 108 -18.61 0.48 1.09
N LEU A 109 -19.30 0.94 0.04
CA LEU A 109 -19.86 0.08 -1.00
C LEU A 109 -18.76 -0.70 -1.73
N ALA A 110 -17.67 -0.03 -2.11
CA ALA A 110 -16.58 -0.68 -2.82
C ALA A 110 -15.92 -1.78 -1.99
N LEU A 111 -15.79 -1.58 -0.68
CA LEU A 111 -15.29 -2.60 0.24
C LEU A 111 -16.26 -3.78 0.40
N GLU A 112 -17.56 -3.50 0.54
CA GLU A 112 -18.62 -4.53 0.58
C GLU A 112 -18.57 -5.41 -0.67
N ILE A 113 -18.58 -4.80 -1.85
CA ILE A 113 -18.57 -5.51 -3.14
C ILE A 113 -17.26 -6.27 -3.32
N SER A 114 -16.11 -5.69 -2.93
CA SER A 114 -14.82 -6.40 -2.94
C SER A 114 -14.85 -7.70 -2.14
N GLY A 115 -15.50 -7.69 -0.97
CA GLY A 115 -15.71 -8.89 -0.16
C GLY A 115 -16.62 -9.95 -0.82
N LEU A 116 -17.47 -9.57 -1.79
CA LEU A 116 -18.24 -10.52 -2.59
C LEU A 116 -17.42 -11.08 -3.76
N LEU A 117 -16.56 -10.26 -4.36
CA LEU A 117 -15.71 -10.64 -5.49
C LEU A 117 -14.54 -11.53 -5.04
N ALA A 118 -13.97 -11.25 -3.87
CA ALA A 118 -12.99 -12.08 -3.21
C ALA A 118 -13.43 -12.30 -1.74
N PRO A 119 -14.20 -13.37 -1.45
CA PRO A 119 -14.64 -13.69 -0.10
C PRO A 119 -13.49 -13.76 0.90
N SER A 120 -13.53 -12.86 1.89
CA SER A 120 -12.44 -12.62 2.83
C SER A 120 -12.98 -12.49 4.25
N GLU A 121 -12.20 -12.94 5.22
CA GLU A 121 -12.54 -12.84 6.65
C GLU A 121 -12.61 -11.37 7.11
N CYS A 122 -11.72 -10.53 6.56
CA CYS A 122 -11.62 -9.11 6.86
C CYS A 122 -11.32 -8.30 5.59
N GLY A 123 -11.53 -6.99 5.66
CA GLY A 123 -11.13 -6.06 4.62
C GLY A 123 -11.05 -4.63 5.11
N ALA A 124 -10.33 -3.79 4.39
CA ALA A 124 -10.13 -2.38 4.70
C ALA A 124 -10.18 -1.51 3.44
N ALA A 125 -10.88 -0.39 3.55
CA ALA A 125 -10.83 0.72 2.61
C ALA A 125 -9.91 1.78 3.20
N VAL A 126 -8.77 2.02 2.56
CA VAL A 126 -7.76 2.94 3.07
C VAL A 126 -7.55 4.08 2.10
N GLN A 127 -7.81 5.31 2.55
CA GLN A 127 -7.58 6.53 1.78
C GLN A 127 -6.17 7.06 2.02
N ALA A 128 -5.49 7.45 0.93
CA ALA A 128 -4.23 8.17 0.96
C ALA A 128 -4.48 9.67 0.78
N THR A 129 -3.91 10.50 1.65
CA THR A 129 -3.94 11.96 1.48
C THR A 129 -2.52 12.52 1.27
N PRO A 130 -2.37 13.66 0.56
CA PRO A 130 -1.07 14.26 0.29
C PRO A 130 -0.27 14.66 1.54
N HIS A 131 -0.94 14.97 2.65
CA HIS A 131 -0.30 15.59 3.82
C HIS A 131 -0.38 14.77 5.11
N GLN A 132 -1.34 13.84 5.20
CA GLN A 132 -1.66 13.21 6.47
C GLN A 132 -1.36 11.68 6.48
N GLY A 133 -1.01 11.08 5.35
CA GLY A 133 -0.67 9.65 5.26
C GLY A 133 -1.86 8.78 4.88
N LEU A 134 -2.01 7.63 5.53
CA LEU A 134 -2.99 6.59 5.19
C LEU A 134 -4.08 6.48 6.27
N PHE A 135 -5.35 6.43 5.85
CA PHE A 135 -6.54 6.49 6.70
C PHE A 135 -7.50 5.35 6.42
N PHE A 136 -7.88 4.59 7.45
CA PHE A 136 -8.97 3.64 7.32
C PHE A 136 -10.31 4.39 7.22
N VAL A 137 -10.92 4.38 6.05
CA VAL A 137 -12.27 4.93 5.82
C VAL A 137 -13.33 3.97 6.34
N SER A 138 -13.11 2.68 6.09
CA SER A 138 -13.95 1.59 6.56
C SER A 138 -13.13 0.32 6.72
N ALA A 139 -13.59 -0.57 7.58
CA ALA A 139 -13.04 -1.90 7.75
C ALA A 139 -14.16 -2.89 8.09
N THR A 140 -14.04 -4.12 7.59
CA THR A 140 -14.94 -5.25 7.84
C THR A 140 -14.23 -6.34 8.63
N GLY A 141 -15.02 -7.22 9.25
CA GLY A 141 -14.52 -8.30 10.10
C GLY A 141 -14.62 -8.00 11.60
N PRO A 142 -14.32 -8.99 12.47
CA PRO A 142 -14.59 -8.98 13.91
C PRO A 142 -13.94 -7.82 14.68
N HIS A 143 -12.92 -7.18 14.11
CA HIS A 143 -12.19 -6.07 14.74
C HIS A 143 -12.19 -4.77 13.92
N GLY A 144 -12.93 -4.70 12.82
CA GLY A 144 -12.93 -3.54 11.91
C GLY A 144 -13.35 -2.21 12.58
N GLY A 145 -14.20 -2.27 13.61
CA GLY A 145 -14.61 -1.09 14.38
C GLY A 145 -13.46 -0.36 15.07
N LYS A 146 -12.38 -1.07 15.45
CA LYS A 146 -11.19 -0.48 16.08
C LYS A 146 -10.32 0.32 15.10
N LEU A 147 -10.44 0.03 13.79
CA LEU A 147 -9.57 0.60 12.77
C LEU A 147 -10.10 1.90 12.16
N ARG A 148 -11.39 2.22 12.26
CA ARG A 148 -12.01 3.42 11.63
C ARG A 148 -11.41 4.77 12.05
N ALA A 149 -10.63 4.83 13.14
CA ALA A 149 -9.90 6.03 13.58
C ALA A 149 -8.36 5.88 13.49
N ALA A 150 -7.87 4.70 13.10
CA ALA A 150 -6.45 4.42 13.02
C ALA A 150 -5.81 5.13 11.82
N ARG A 151 -4.56 5.53 12.01
CA ARG A 151 -3.73 6.18 11.00
C ARG A 151 -2.47 5.36 10.82
N LEU A 152 -2.09 5.11 9.58
CA LEU A 152 -0.80 4.47 9.28
C LEU A 152 0.17 5.51 8.73
N PRO A 153 1.45 5.47 9.16
CA PRO A 153 2.49 6.27 8.52
C PRO A 153 2.58 5.95 7.02
N PRO A 154 2.96 6.92 6.16
CA PRO A 154 3.18 6.65 4.74
C PRO A 154 4.16 5.49 4.49
N GLY A 155 3.83 4.62 3.53
CA GLY A 155 4.67 3.48 3.17
C GLY A 155 4.63 2.32 4.17
N THR A 156 3.69 2.33 5.12
CA THR A 156 3.57 1.28 6.13
C THR A 156 2.70 0.13 5.61
N GLY A 157 3.16 -1.10 5.79
CA GLY A 157 2.39 -2.29 5.51
C GLY A 157 2.13 -2.52 4.01
N PHE A 158 1.32 -3.53 3.71
CA PHE A 158 0.89 -3.84 2.34
C PHE A 158 0.15 -2.67 1.68
N VAL A 159 -0.71 -1.98 2.43
CA VAL A 159 -1.40 -0.75 2.01
C VAL A 159 -0.40 0.32 1.53
N GLY A 160 0.65 0.57 2.33
CA GLY A 160 1.68 1.55 1.97
C GLY A 160 2.41 1.18 0.69
N VAL A 161 2.79 -0.09 0.54
CA VAL A 161 3.44 -0.60 -0.67
C VAL A 161 2.53 -0.44 -1.90
N CYS A 162 1.25 -0.82 -1.78
CA CYS A 162 0.28 -0.69 -2.86
C CYS A 162 0.12 0.77 -3.32
N VAL A 163 0.05 1.69 -2.36
CA VAL A 163 -0.10 3.13 -2.65
C VAL A 163 1.18 3.74 -3.23
N GLU A 164 2.36 3.34 -2.76
CA GLU A 164 3.63 3.89 -3.27
C GLU A 164 3.96 3.38 -4.67
N GLN A 165 3.68 2.11 -4.94
CA GLN A 165 3.94 1.48 -6.22
C GLN A 165 2.80 1.66 -7.23
N CYS A 166 1.62 2.08 -6.75
CA CYS A 166 0.43 2.25 -7.59
C CYS A 166 0.05 0.96 -8.33
N ALA A 167 0.26 -0.19 -7.67
CA ALA A 167 0.09 -1.52 -8.25
C ALA A 167 -0.64 -2.46 -7.28
N GLY A 168 -1.56 -3.27 -7.83
CA GLY A 168 -2.22 -4.32 -7.07
C GLY A 168 -1.36 -5.58 -6.96
N PHE A 169 -1.54 -6.35 -5.88
CA PHE A 169 -0.81 -7.59 -5.67
C PHE A 169 -1.54 -8.54 -4.70
N ILE A 170 -1.07 -9.79 -4.71
CA ILE A 170 -1.53 -10.87 -3.82
C ILE A 170 -0.33 -11.42 -3.04
N VAL A 171 -0.54 -11.67 -1.76
CA VAL A 171 0.38 -12.39 -0.87
C VAL A 171 -0.41 -13.51 -0.20
N ASN A 172 -0.21 -14.76 -0.64
CA ASN A 172 -0.91 -15.91 -0.05
C ASN A 172 -0.19 -16.53 1.15
N ASN A 173 1.03 -16.07 1.47
CA ASN A 173 1.74 -16.43 2.68
C ASN A 173 2.46 -15.20 3.26
N VAL A 174 1.89 -14.64 4.33
CA VAL A 174 2.36 -13.41 4.96
C VAL A 174 3.44 -13.64 6.01
N SER A 175 3.62 -14.86 6.54
CA SER A 175 4.46 -15.09 7.73
C SER A 175 5.94 -14.71 7.55
N GLU A 176 6.43 -14.72 6.31
CA GLU A 176 7.81 -14.37 5.95
C GLU A 176 7.91 -13.08 5.14
N ASP A 177 6.78 -12.41 4.88
CA ASP A 177 6.75 -11.20 4.07
C ASP A 177 7.14 -9.98 4.91
N GLN A 178 8.27 -9.36 4.57
CA GLN A 178 8.80 -8.20 5.28
C GLN A 178 7.89 -6.97 5.20
N ARG A 179 6.95 -6.94 4.26
CA ARG A 179 5.95 -5.86 4.12
C ARG A 179 4.83 -5.96 5.15
N HIS A 180 4.76 -7.04 5.93
CA HIS A 180 3.73 -7.23 6.94
C HIS A 180 3.92 -6.29 8.14
N TYR A 181 2.97 -5.39 8.35
CA TYR A 181 2.96 -4.50 9.52
C TYR A 181 2.26 -5.16 10.71
N LYS A 182 3.02 -5.98 11.45
CA LYS A 182 2.57 -6.76 12.63
C LYS A 182 1.84 -5.98 13.74
N PRO A 183 2.08 -4.67 13.99
CA PRO A 183 1.37 -3.96 15.05
C PRO A 183 -0.16 -3.94 14.89
N VAL A 184 -0.67 -3.96 13.65
CA VAL A 184 -2.13 -4.03 13.41
C VAL A 184 -2.70 -5.37 13.88
N ASP A 185 -2.02 -6.48 13.59
CA ASP A 185 -2.37 -7.82 14.08
C ASP A 185 -2.33 -7.87 15.62
N GLN A 186 -1.31 -7.29 16.24
CA GLN A 186 -1.15 -7.25 17.70
C GLN A 186 -2.25 -6.45 18.39
N GLU A 187 -2.62 -5.28 17.85
CA GLU A 187 -3.65 -4.41 18.43
C GLU A 187 -5.08 -4.96 18.22
N THR A 188 -5.31 -5.60 17.08
CA THR A 188 -6.61 -6.20 16.76
C THR A 188 -6.79 -7.59 17.39
N GLY A 189 -5.69 -8.30 17.67
CA GLY A 189 -5.69 -9.71 18.07
C GLY A 189 -5.89 -10.65 16.88
N TYR A 190 -5.79 -10.13 15.66
CA TYR A 190 -6.02 -10.85 14.42
C TYR A 190 -4.71 -11.42 13.85
N ARG A 191 -4.78 -12.53 13.11
CA ARG A 191 -3.61 -13.12 12.45
C ARG A 191 -3.78 -13.04 10.94
N THR A 192 -2.94 -12.24 10.31
CA THR A 192 -2.89 -12.09 8.86
C THR A 192 -2.09 -13.23 8.23
N ARG A 193 -2.74 -14.02 7.36
CA ARG A 193 -2.22 -15.19 6.65
C ARG A 193 -2.01 -14.89 5.16
N ALA A 194 -2.95 -14.15 4.57
CA ALA A 194 -2.94 -13.77 3.17
C ALA A 194 -3.58 -12.40 2.96
N VAL A 195 -3.13 -11.68 1.93
CA VAL A 195 -3.59 -10.33 1.57
C VAL A 195 -3.78 -10.21 0.05
N LEU A 196 -4.84 -9.52 -0.36
CA LEU A 196 -5.03 -8.98 -1.71
C LEU A 196 -5.18 -7.47 -1.55
N CYS A 197 -4.36 -6.70 -2.26
CA CYS A 197 -4.40 -5.25 -2.20
C CYS A 197 -4.51 -4.66 -3.61
N ALA A 198 -5.43 -3.72 -3.80
CA ALA A 198 -5.73 -3.10 -5.10
C ALA A 198 -5.79 -1.57 -4.98
N PRO A 199 -5.01 -0.81 -5.78
CA PRO A 199 -4.92 0.63 -5.67
C PRO A 199 -6.18 1.32 -6.26
N VAL A 200 -6.59 2.42 -5.66
CA VAL A 200 -7.70 3.26 -6.14
C VAL A 200 -7.12 4.46 -6.86
N VAL A 201 -7.19 4.44 -8.19
CA VAL A 201 -6.52 5.40 -9.08
C VAL A 201 -7.48 5.98 -10.09
N ALA A 202 -7.33 7.28 -10.40
CA ALA A 202 -8.00 7.95 -11.50
C ALA A 202 -7.30 9.26 -11.86
N GLU A 203 -7.27 9.60 -13.14
CA GLU A 203 -6.78 10.90 -13.64
C GLU A 203 -5.36 11.26 -13.14
N GLY A 204 -4.48 10.26 -13.04
CA GLY A 204 -3.10 10.45 -12.56
C GLY A 204 -2.96 10.66 -11.04
N TYR A 205 -4.04 10.49 -10.28
CA TYR A 205 -4.03 10.53 -8.82
C TYR A 205 -4.27 9.14 -8.22
N ILE A 206 -3.61 8.89 -7.08
CA ILE A 206 -3.91 7.77 -6.21
C ILE A 206 -4.68 8.25 -4.98
N PHE A 207 -5.83 7.64 -4.75
CA PHE A 207 -6.74 7.97 -3.67
C PHE A 207 -6.56 7.05 -2.46
N GLY A 208 -5.84 5.95 -2.61
CA GLY A 208 -5.70 4.92 -1.57
C GLY A 208 -5.70 3.52 -2.16
N CYS A 209 -6.21 2.54 -1.42
CA CYS A 209 -6.38 1.17 -1.87
C CYS A 209 -7.56 0.48 -1.14
N LEU A 210 -8.00 -0.65 -1.71
CA LEU A 210 -8.78 -1.66 -1.01
C LEU A 210 -7.85 -2.82 -0.64
N GLU A 211 -7.95 -3.29 0.59
CA GLU A 211 -7.21 -4.44 1.11
C GLU A 211 -8.20 -5.50 1.59
N LEU A 212 -7.99 -6.74 1.19
CA LEU A 212 -8.75 -7.91 1.61
C LEU A 212 -7.82 -8.88 2.31
N VAL A 213 -8.22 -9.37 3.49
CA VAL A 213 -7.35 -10.13 4.39
C VAL A 213 -7.97 -11.48 4.69
N ASN A 214 -7.15 -12.51 4.52
CA ASN A 214 -7.46 -13.93 4.67
C ASN A 214 -8.67 -14.38 3.85
N PRO A 215 -8.47 -15.07 2.72
CA PRO A 215 -9.59 -15.60 1.95
C PRO A 215 -10.36 -16.62 2.80
N VAL A 216 -11.69 -16.61 2.70
CA VAL A 216 -12.57 -17.55 3.41
C VAL A 216 -12.31 -19.00 2.98
N ALA A 217 -11.93 -19.19 1.71
CA ALA A 217 -11.57 -20.49 1.16
C ALA A 217 -10.39 -20.37 0.19
N GLY A 218 -9.50 -21.37 0.23
CA GLY A 218 -8.38 -21.47 -0.70
C GLY A 218 -7.36 -20.34 -0.55
N ALA A 219 -6.95 -19.78 -1.68
CA ALA A 219 -5.96 -18.73 -1.81
C ALA A 219 -6.48 -17.68 -2.80
N TYR A 220 -6.07 -16.42 -2.64
CA TYR A 220 -6.41 -15.40 -3.62
C TYR A 220 -5.80 -15.72 -4.98
N ASN A 221 -6.51 -15.38 -6.05
CA ASN A 221 -6.05 -15.57 -7.43
C ASN A 221 -6.11 -14.27 -8.25
N ALA A 222 -5.48 -14.30 -9.43
CA ALA A 222 -5.36 -13.14 -10.29
C ALA A 222 -6.72 -12.60 -10.78
N ASP A 223 -7.72 -13.47 -10.96
CA ASP A 223 -9.05 -13.08 -11.42
C ASP A 223 -9.76 -12.23 -10.35
N GLN A 224 -9.66 -12.65 -9.09
CA GLN A 224 -10.17 -11.88 -7.95
C GLN A 224 -9.49 -10.51 -7.87
N LEU A 225 -8.17 -10.43 -8.02
CA LEU A 225 -7.47 -9.15 -8.05
C LEU A 225 -7.96 -8.26 -9.20
N ALA A 226 -8.06 -8.80 -10.41
CA ALA A 226 -8.52 -8.06 -11.58
C ALA A 226 -9.96 -7.53 -11.42
N LEU A 227 -10.86 -8.32 -10.81
CA LEU A 227 -12.22 -7.88 -10.52
C LEU A 227 -12.25 -6.73 -9.50
N VAL A 228 -11.45 -6.83 -8.42
CA VAL A 228 -11.32 -5.77 -7.41
C VAL A 228 -10.69 -4.51 -8.02
N GLU A 229 -9.67 -4.64 -8.88
CA GLU A 229 -9.04 -3.50 -9.56
C GLU A 229 -10.02 -2.75 -10.48
N ARG A 230 -10.89 -3.47 -11.20
CA ARG A 230 -11.95 -2.85 -12.01
C ARG A 230 -12.91 -2.03 -11.16
N LEU A 231 -13.29 -2.54 -10.00
CA LEU A 231 -14.12 -1.81 -9.04
C LEU A 231 -13.37 -0.58 -8.48
N CYS A 232 -12.09 -0.73 -8.14
CA CYS A 232 -11.23 0.36 -7.68
C CYS A 232 -11.10 1.48 -8.72
N ALA A 233 -11.07 1.16 -10.03
CA ALA A 233 -11.06 2.17 -11.09
C ALA A 233 -12.34 3.01 -11.11
N VAL A 234 -13.52 2.37 -10.93
CA VAL A 234 -14.81 3.08 -10.83
C VAL A 234 -14.87 3.94 -9.57
N LEU A 235 -14.40 3.41 -8.44
CA LEU A 235 -14.27 4.17 -7.21
C LEU A 235 -13.36 5.39 -7.38
N GLY A 236 -12.19 5.24 -7.99
CA GLY A 236 -11.27 6.32 -8.27
C GLY A 236 -11.93 7.45 -9.07
N GLN A 237 -12.64 7.09 -10.14
CA GLN A 237 -13.40 8.05 -10.95
C GLN A 237 -14.51 8.75 -10.14
N ARG A 238 -15.23 8.02 -9.30
CA ARG A 238 -16.25 8.60 -8.41
C ARG A 238 -15.64 9.62 -7.43
N LEU A 239 -14.49 9.31 -6.84
CA LEU A 239 -13.79 10.18 -5.89
C LEU A 239 -13.23 11.43 -6.57
N TYR A 240 -12.61 11.26 -7.74
CA TYR A 240 -12.11 12.36 -8.56
C TYR A 240 -13.24 13.36 -8.89
N ARG A 241 -14.38 12.87 -9.37
CA ARG A 241 -15.57 13.71 -9.67
C ARG A 241 -16.15 14.40 -8.44
N ALA A 242 -15.99 13.83 -7.25
CA ALA A 242 -16.39 14.46 -5.99
C ALA A 242 -15.40 15.54 -5.50
N GLY A 243 -14.29 15.78 -6.22
CA GLY A 243 -13.27 16.74 -5.80
C GLY A 243 -12.43 16.27 -4.62
N ILE A 244 -12.39 14.96 -4.33
CA ILE A 244 -11.52 14.40 -3.29
C ILE A 244 -10.06 14.57 -3.72
N ARG A 245 -9.20 15.00 -2.81
CA ARG A 245 -7.77 15.17 -3.09
C ARG A 245 -7.04 13.85 -3.01
N GLY A 246 -6.63 13.31 -4.16
CA GLY A 246 -5.66 12.21 -4.24
C GLY A 246 -4.21 12.70 -4.17
N LYS A 247 -3.30 11.76 -3.93
CA LYS A 247 -1.84 11.96 -4.00
C LYS A 247 -1.37 11.78 -5.46
N ARG A 248 -0.34 12.52 -5.87
CA ARG A 248 0.37 12.18 -7.12
C ARG A 248 1.35 11.05 -6.84
N PRO A 249 1.30 9.93 -7.59
CA PRO A 249 2.25 8.85 -7.40
C PRO A 249 3.67 9.31 -7.77
N ALA A 250 4.66 8.76 -7.07
CA ALA A 250 6.07 9.06 -7.33
C ALA A 250 6.57 8.43 -8.64
N VAL A 251 5.92 7.34 -9.06
CA VAL A 251 6.13 6.64 -10.32
C VAL A 251 4.96 6.96 -11.26
N ALA A 252 5.24 7.23 -12.53
CA ALA A 252 4.20 7.49 -13.52
C ALA A 252 3.27 6.28 -13.63
N VAL A 253 1.96 6.51 -13.48
CA VAL A 253 0.96 5.47 -13.74
C VAL A 253 0.97 5.19 -15.23
N ALA A 254 1.20 3.95 -15.63
CA ALA A 254 0.94 3.52 -17.00
C ALA A 254 -0.57 3.53 -17.23
N THR A 255 -1.14 4.71 -17.49
CA THR A 255 -2.49 4.81 -18.03
C THR A 255 -2.43 4.20 -19.42
N GLY A 256 -3.20 3.14 -19.65
CA GLY A 256 -3.28 2.41 -20.92
C GLY A 256 -3.89 3.22 -22.07
N GLU A 257 -3.56 4.50 -22.20
CA GLU A 257 -3.89 5.30 -23.37
C GLU A 257 -2.84 5.03 -24.45
N ARG A 258 -3.27 4.34 -25.51
CA ARG A 258 -2.51 4.32 -26.76
C ARG A 258 -2.34 5.76 -27.25
N PRO A 259 -1.18 6.15 -27.81
CA PRO A 259 -1.05 7.43 -28.48
C PRO A 259 -2.13 7.51 -29.56
N ARG A 260 -2.94 8.57 -29.56
CA ARG A 260 -3.78 8.89 -30.71
C ARG A 260 -2.83 9.17 -31.88
N ALA A 261 -2.92 8.34 -32.92
CA ALA A 261 -2.33 8.59 -34.22
C ALA A 261 -3.00 9.80 -34.89
#